data_AF-A0A1K2EDC3-F1
#
_entry.id   AF-A0A1K2EDC3-F1
#
_cell.length_a   1.000
_cell.length_b   1.000
_cell.length_c   1.000
_cell.angle_alpha   90.00
_cell.angle_beta   90.00
_cell.angle_gamma   90.00
#
_symmetry.space_group_name_H-M   'P 1'
#
loop_
_entity.id
_entity.type
_entity.pdbx_description
1 polymer ?
#
loop_
_entity_poly.entity_id
_entity_poly.type
_entity_poly.pdbx_seq_one_letter_code
_entity_poly.pdbx_strand_id
1 'polypeptide(L)'
;MDDLMQFLRDRIDEDESVARAAGGANADGLRWLDHGSGSGLVSDDAGMVVTYDAGVSDQHAAHIAHQDPARALREVEAKRGLLKRYEEPETSAVLPDSSNKLTAGVERTVLLEVFRHLTLPYADHPDYREEWRP
;
A
#
# COMPACT_ATOMS: atom_id res chain seq x y z
N MET A 1 16.77 -1.09 12.00
CA MET A 1 16.69 -1.07 10.53
C MET A 1 15.96 -2.30 10.04
N ASP A 2 16.46 -3.49 10.38
CA ASP A 2 15.71 -4.73 10.15
C ASP A 2 14.32 -4.67 10.82
N ASP A 3 14.22 -4.09 12.02
CA ASP A 3 12.94 -3.85 12.69
C ASP A 3 11.97 -2.94 11.91
N LEU A 4 12.47 -1.85 11.30
CA LEU A 4 11.65 -0.95 10.46
C LEU A 4 11.14 -1.68 9.22
N MET A 5 12.04 -2.43 8.58
CA MET A 5 11.74 -3.20 7.37
C MET A 5 10.75 -4.32 7.67
N GLN A 6 10.92 -5.02 8.79
CA GLN A 6 10.01 -6.07 9.22
C GLN A 6 8.63 -5.48 9.54
N PHE A 7 8.58 -4.40 10.32
CA PHE A 7 7.32 -3.70 10.61
C PHE A 7 6.60 -3.28 9.32
N LEU A 8 7.32 -2.69 8.35
CA LEU A 8 6.71 -2.30 7.08
C LEU A 8 6.20 -3.51 6.29
N ARG A 9 6.93 -4.63 6.27
CA ARG A 9 6.46 -5.89 5.63
C ARG A 9 5.19 -6.40 6.29
N ASP A 10 5.16 -6.45 7.62
CA ASP A 10 3.99 -6.93 8.37
C ASP A 10 2.75 -6.09 8.06
N ARG A 11 2.89 -4.75 8.02
CA ARG A 11 1.78 -3.84 7.67
C ARG A 11 1.34 -3.98 6.21
N ILE A 12 2.26 -4.21 5.28
CA ILE A 12 1.93 -4.47 3.88
C ILE A 12 1.17 -5.80 3.73
N ASP A 13 1.58 -6.84 4.46
CA ASP A 13 0.92 -8.15 4.47
C ASP A 13 -0.50 -8.05 5.06
N GLU A 14 -0.69 -7.24 6.12
CA GLU A 14 -2.00 -6.93 6.70
C GLU A 14 -2.91 -6.17 5.73
N ASP A 15 -2.41 -5.11 5.11
CA ASP A 15 -3.15 -4.34 4.09
C ASP A 15 -3.60 -5.26 2.94
N GLU A 16 -2.71 -6.14 2.48
CA GLU A 16 -3.04 -7.14 1.45
C GLU A 16 -4.14 -8.09 1.93
N SER A 17 -4.02 -8.63 3.13
CA SER A 17 -5.00 -9.56 3.70
C SER A 17 -6.38 -8.90 3.81
N VAL A 18 -6.44 -7.66 4.30
CA VAL A 18 -7.70 -6.89 4.43
C VAL A 18 -8.30 -6.60 3.06
N ALA A 19 -7.49 -6.17 2.09
CA ALA A 19 -7.94 -5.90 0.73
C ALA A 19 -8.46 -7.17 0.05
N ARG A 20 -7.73 -8.29 0.11
CA ARG A 20 -8.18 -9.56 -0.48
C ARG A 20 -9.47 -10.06 0.17
N ALA A 21 -9.60 -9.94 1.49
CA ALA A 21 -10.83 -10.31 2.19
C ALA A 21 -12.02 -9.45 1.73
N ALA A 22 -11.82 -8.14 1.54
CA ALA A 22 -12.86 -7.23 1.08
C ALA A 22 -13.24 -7.43 -0.40
N GLY A 23 -12.27 -7.74 -1.27
CA GLY A 23 -12.50 -7.96 -2.70
C GLY A 23 -12.94 -9.38 -3.07
N GLY A 24 -12.78 -10.35 -2.17
CA GLY A 24 -13.17 -11.74 -2.37
C GLY A 24 -12.51 -12.38 -3.61
N ALA A 25 -13.28 -13.17 -4.37
CA ALA A 25 -12.78 -13.91 -5.53
C ALA A 25 -12.25 -13.02 -6.67
N ASN A 26 -12.56 -11.72 -6.66
CA ASN A 26 -12.22 -10.81 -7.75
C ASN A 26 -11.40 -9.60 -7.25
N ALA A 27 -10.68 -9.76 -6.13
CA ALA A 27 -9.98 -8.67 -5.46
C ALA A 27 -8.99 -7.90 -6.35
N ASP A 28 -8.40 -8.55 -7.36
CA ASP A 28 -7.40 -7.92 -8.23
C ASP A 28 -7.99 -7.05 -9.35
N GLY A 29 -9.32 -7.10 -9.59
CA GLY A 29 -9.93 -6.52 -10.78
C GLY A 29 -11.24 -5.75 -10.59
N LEU A 30 -12.01 -6.02 -9.52
CA LEU A 30 -13.27 -5.30 -9.29
C LEU A 30 -13.02 -3.85 -8.90
N ARG A 31 -13.90 -2.98 -9.38
CA ARG A 31 -14.01 -1.61 -8.89
C ARG A 31 -15.24 -1.45 -8.04
N TRP A 32 -15.09 -0.72 -6.95
CA TRP A 32 -16.24 -0.21 -6.21
C TRP A 32 -16.73 1.07 -6.88
N LEU A 33 -18.05 1.22 -6.92
CA LEU A 33 -18.77 2.26 -7.64
C LEU A 33 -19.71 2.95 -6.67
N ASP A 34 -19.57 4.27 -6.54
CA ASP A 34 -20.61 5.10 -5.96
C ASP A 34 -21.67 5.42 -7.04
N HIS A 35 -22.92 5.60 -6.60
CA HIS A 35 -24.04 5.85 -7.50
C HIS A 35 -24.47 7.32 -7.55
N GLY A 36 -23.65 8.22 -6.99
CA GLY A 36 -23.94 9.64 -6.96
C GLY A 36 -25.16 10.04 -6.12
N SER A 37 -25.72 11.20 -6.45
CA SER A 37 -26.46 12.00 -5.47
C SER A 37 -27.71 11.37 -4.87
N GLY A 38 -27.68 11.28 -3.54
CA GLY A 38 -28.79 10.81 -2.72
C GLY A 38 -28.93 9.29 -2.69
N SER A 39 -27.98 8.55 -3.28
CA SER A 39 -28.03 7.09 -3.24
C SER A 39 -27.39 6.50 -2.01
N GLY A 40 -26.29 7.06 -1.49
CA GLY A 40 -25.52 6.49 -0.38
C GLY A 40 -25.00 5.04 -0.58
N LEU A 41 -25.29 4.43 -1.73
CA LEU A 41 -25.00 3.05 -2.09
C LEU A 41 -23.61 2.97 -2.70
N VAL A 42 -22.87 1.94 -2.31
CA VAL A 42 -21.68 1.50 -3.04
C VAL A 42 -21.91 0.06 -3.48
N SER A 43 -21.67 -0.21 -4.75
CA SER A 43 -21.65 -1.57 -5.29
C SER A 43 -20.28 -1.87 -5.91
N ASP A 44 -19.99 -3.12 -6.20
CA ASP A 44 -18.96 -3.43 -7.18
C ASP A 44 -19.50 -3.27 -8.63
N ASP A 45 -18.61 -3.39 -9.60
CA ASP A 45 -18.93 -3.37 -11.03
C ASP A 45 -19.68 -4.62 -11.54
N ALA A 46 -19.78 -5.67 -10.72
CA ALA A 46 -20.64 -6.82 -10.94
C ALA A 46 -22.08 -6.60 -10.39
N GLY A 47 -22.33 -5.45 -9.76
CA GLY A 47 -23.64 -5.08 -9.21
C GLY A 47 -23.91 -5.64 -7.81
N MET A 48 -22.92 -6.23 -7.14
CA MET A 48 -23.05 -6.66 -5.76
C MET A 48 -22.92 -5.47 -4.82
N VAL A 49 -23.81 -5.39 -3.84
CA VAL A 49 -23.81 -4.29 -2.86
C VAL A 49 -22.63 -4.46 -1.91
N VAL A 50 -21.77 -3.44 -1.83
CA VAL A 50 -20.67 -3.32 -0.87
C VAL A 50 -21.18 -2.73 0.44
N THR A 51 -21.91 -1.61 0.34
CA THR A 51 -22.66 -1.03 1.47
C THR A 51 -23.97 -0.47 0.98
N TYR A 52 -25.03 -0.67 1.76
CA TYR A 52 -26.34 -0.07 1.52
C TYR A 52 -26.32 1.43 1.82
N ASP A 53 -27.35 2.13 1.34
CA ASP A 53 -27.66 3.47 1.82
C ASP A 53 -27.98 3.45 3.32
N ALA A 54 -27.00 3.82 4.12
CA ALA A 54 -27.13 4.00 5.56
C ALA A 54 -27.37 5.46 5.95
N GLY A 55 -27.82 6.30 5.01
CA GLY A 55 -27.89 7.76 5.19
C GLY A 55 -26.51 8.42 5.15
N VAL A 56 -25.53 7.78 4.52
CA VAL A 56 -24.19 8.35 4.32
C VAL A 56 -24.24 9.39 3.21
N SER A 57 -23.42 10.45 3.33
CA SER A 57 -23.35 11.46 2.29
C SER A 57 -22.68 10.91 1.03
N ASP A 58 -22.95 11.53 -0.12
CA ASP A 58 -22.29 11.18 -1.39
C ASP A 58 -20.76 11.22 -1.28
N GLN A 59 -20.20 12.12 -0.45
CA GLN A 59 -18.75 12.19 -0.24
C GLN A 59 -18.20 10.97 0.49
N HIS A 60 -18.96 10.39 1.44
CA HIS A 60 -18.56 9.15 2.10
C HIS A 60 -18.63 7.97 1.13
N ALA A 61 -19.71 7.86 0.33
CA ALA A 61 -19.83 6.82 -0.68
C ALA A 61 -18.69 6.90 -1.71
N ALA A 62 -18.38 8.10 -2.21
CA ALA A 62 -17.26 8.34 -3.11
C ALA A 62 -15.90 8.00 -2.47
N HIS A 63 -15.70 8.30 -1.19
CA HIS A 63 -14.48 7.91 -0.48
C HIS A 63 -14.35 6.39 -0.36
N ILE A 64 -15.42 5.69 -0.01
CA ILE A 64 -15.45 4.23 0.08
C ILE A 64 -15.13 3.63 -1.30
N ALA A 65 -15.81 4.08 -2.36
CA ALA A 65 -15.58 3.61 -3.72
C ALA A 65 -14.13 3.87 -4.18
N HIS A 66 -13.56 5.02 -3.81
CA HIS A 66 -12.17 5.36 -4.12
C HIS A 66 -11.15 4.48 -3.36
N GLN A 67 -11.49 3.98 -2.18
CA GLN A 67 -10.63 3.07 -1.40
C GLN A 67 -10.91 1.59 -1.73
N ASP A 68 -11.15 1.29 -3.01
CA ASP A 68 -11.46 -0.07 -3.45
C ASP A 68 -10.30 -1.05 -3.18
N PRO A 69 -10.60 -2.35 -2.96
CA PRO A 69 -9.59 -3.38 -2.72
C PRO A 69 -8.53 -3.50 -3.81
N ALA A 70 -8.90 -3.38 -5.09
CA ALA A 70 -7.96 -3.53 -6.19
C ALA A 70 -6.92 -2.39 -6.19
N ARG A 71 -7.32 -1.18 -5.79
CA ARG A 71 -6.40 -0.05 -5.55
C ARG A 71 -5.43 -0.36 -4.43
N ALA A 72 -5.91 -0.84 -3.29
CA ALA A 72 -5.06 -1.21 -2.16
C ALA A 72 -4.02 -2.28 -2.55
N LEU A 73 -4.41 -3.29 -3.33
CA LEU A 73 -3.49 -4.32 -3.82
C LEU A 73 -2.43 -3.77 -4.77
N ARG A 74 -2.76 -2.79 -5.63
CA ARG A 74 -1.76 -2.10 -6.46
C ARG A 74 -0.77 -1.30 -5.60
N GLU A 75 -1.23 -0.69 -4.51
CA GLU A 75 -0.33 -0.01 -3.57
C GLU A 75 0.58 -0.99 -2.84
N VAL A 76 0.07 -2.15 -2.42
CA VAL A 76 0.86 -3.25 -1.86
C VAL A 76 1.96 -3.68 -2.84
N GLU A 77 1.60 -3.93 -4.10
CA GLU A 77 2.57 -4.33 -5.13
C GLU A 77 3.67 -3.29 -5.31
N ALA A 78 3.30 -2.00 -5.38
CA ALA A 78 4.26 -0.90 -5.47
C ALA A 78 5.21 -0.85 -4.26
N LYS A 79 4.69 -0.99 -3.04
CA LYS A 79 5.50 -1.01 -1.81
C LYS A 79 6.43 -2.24 -1.77
N ARG A 80 5.95 -3.42 -2.15
CA ARG A 80 6.77 -4.65 -2.27
C ARG A 80 7.87 -4.49 -3.32
N GLY A 81 7.59 -3.80 -4.43
CA GLY A 81 8.59 -3.47 -5.45
C GLY A 81 9.75 -2.65 -4.90
N LEU A 82 9.47 -1.67 -4.05
CA LEU A 82 10.51 -0.88 -3.37
C LEU A 82 11.33 -1.73 -2.38
N LEU A 83 10.68 -2.60 -1.60
CA LEU A 83 11.37 -3.54 -0.71
C LEU A 83 12.32 -4.46 -1.48
N LYS A 84 11.85 -5.01 -2.60
CA LYS A 84 12.69 -5.83 -3.49
C LYS A 84 13.89 -5.03 -4.01
N ARG A 85 13.66 -3.78 -4.45
CA ARG A 85 14.74 -2.91 -4.96
C ARG A 85 15.80 -2.59 -3.90
N TYR A 86 15.41 -2.54 -2.64
CA TYR A 86 16.30 -2.34 -1.50
C TYR A 86 17.17 -3.59 -1.21
N GLU A 87 16.56 -4.78 -1.26
CA GLU A 87 17.24 -6.07 -1.06
C GLU A 87 18.19 -6.39 -2.22
N GLU A 88 17.71 -6.19 -3.44
CA GLU A 88 18.36 -6.54 -4.70
C GLU A 88 18.69 -5.26 -5.49
N PRO A 89 19.71 -4.49 -5.08
CA PRO A 89 20.01 -3.27 -5.78
C PRO A 89 20.59 -3.56 -7.18
N GLU A 90 20.23 -2.74 -8.17
CA GLU A 90 20.78 -2.88 -9.51
C GLU A 90 22.30 -2.66 -9.49
N THR A 91 22.99 -3.53 -10.22
CA THR A 91 24.44 -3.46 -10.41
C THR A 91 24.73 -3.36 -11.90
N SER A 92 25.70 -2.52 -12.27
CA SER A 92 26.16 -2.44 -13.65
C SER A 92 27.21 -3.50 -13.92
N ALA A 93 27.04 -4.26 -15.01
CA ALA A 93 28.05 -5.21 -15.48
C ALA A 93 29.33 -4.53 -16.01
N VAL A 94 29.28 -3.22 -16.28
CA VAL A 94 30.40 -2.45 -16.83
C VAL A 94 31.20 -1.73 -15.74
N LEU A 95 30.56 -1.40 -14.62
CA LEU A 95 31.24 -0.70 -13.53
C LEU A 95 32.08 -1.66 -12.67
N PRO A 96 33.22 -1.20 -12.13
CA PRO A 96 33.95 -1.95 -11.11
C PRO A 96 33.09 -2.22 -9.87
N ASP A 97 33.38 -3.32 -9.17
CA ASP A 97 32.67 -3.72 -7.94
C ASP A 97 32.61 -2.63 -6.87
N SER A 98 33.67 -1.84 -6.70
CA SER A 98 33.71 -0.74 -5.74
C SER A 98 32.68 0.34 -6.07
N SER A 99 32.53 0.68 -7.35
CA SER A 99 31.53 1.64 -7.83
C SER A 99 30.11 1.09 -7.66
N ASN A 100 29.87 -0.18 -8.01
CA ASN A 100 28.58 -0.84 -7.79
C ASN A 100 28.19 -0.87 -6.30
N LYS A 101 29.16 -1.16 -5.41
CA LYS A 101 28.93 -1.13 -3.96
C LYS A 101 28.57 0.27 -3.46
N LEU A 102 29.24 1.30 -3.98
CA LEU A 102 28.95 2.69 -3.64
C LEU A 102 27.53 3.09 -4.09
N THR A 103 27.18 2.82 -5.35
CA THR A 103 25.84 3.16 -5.88
C THR A 103 24.73 2.44 -5.12
N ALA A 104 24.91 1.14 -4.85
CA ALA A 104 23.96 0.37 -4.03
C ALA A 104 23.84 0.93 -2.60
N GLY A 105 24.92 1.41 -2.00
CA GLY A 105 24.89 2.04 -0.67
C GLY A 105 24.13 3.36 -0.64
N VAL A 106 24.34 4.22 -1.65
CA VAL A 106 23.59 5.49 -1.80
C VAL A 106 22.11 5.20 -1.98
N GLU A 107 21.77 4.28 -2.86
CA GLU A 107 20.38 3.92 -3.11
C GLU A 107 19.68 3.37 -1.87
N ARG A 108 20.32 2.44 -1.14
CA ARG A 108 19.78 1.91 0.12
C ARG A 108 19.52 3.02 1.13
N THR A 109 20.39 4.03 1.18
CA THR A 109 20.21 5.19 2.06
C THR A 109 18.99 6.01 1.67
N VAL A 110 18.76 6.22 0.37
CA VAL A 110 17.56 6.93 -0.11
C VAL A 110 16.29 6.12 0.16
N LEU A 111 16.31 4.81 -0.12
CA LEU A 111 15.15 3.94 0.10
C LEU A 111 14.78 3.83 1.59
N LEU A 112 15.75 3.89 2.49
CA LEU A 112 15.48 3.95 3.93
C LEU A 112 14.60 5.14 4.33
N GLU A 113 14.88 6.33 3.77
CA GLU A 113 14.05 7.50 4.00
C GLU A 113 12.64 7.33 3.43
N VAL A 114 12.53 6.70 2.25
CA VAL A 114 11.23 6.35 1.67
C VAL A 114 10.46 5.40 2.59
N PHE A 115 11.10 4.38 3.15
CA PHE A 115 10.45 3.44 4.05
C PHE A 115 9.97 4.09 5.34
N ARG A 116 10.72 5.03 5.91
CA ARG A 116 10.25 5.82 7.06
C ARG A 116 8.94 6.55 6.73
N HIS A 117 8.87 7.20 5.58
CA HIS A 117 7.64 7.86 5.13
C HIS A 117 6.49 6.87 4.87
N LEU A 118 6.78 5.70 4.30
CA LEU A 118 5.79 4.65 4.07
C LEU A 118 5.26 4.02 5.36
N THR A 119 5.97 4.16 6.49
CA THR A 119 5.46 3.73 7.79
C THR A 119 4.56 4.75 8.50
N LEU A 120 4.53 6.01 8.05
CA LEU A 120 3.71 7.06 8.68
C LEU A 120 2.21 6.77 8.76
N PRO A 121 1.57 6.13 7.76
CA PRO A 121 0.16 5.74 7.88
C PRO A 121 -0.14 4.81 9.06
N TYR A 122 0.88 4.14 9.60
CA TYR A 122 0.77 3.20 10.71
C TYR A 122 1.35 3.78 12.02
N ALA A 123 1.49 5.10 12.13
CA ALA A 123 2.06 5.75 13.33
C ALA A 123 1.26 5.50 14.61
N ASP A 124 -0.04 5.21 14.48
CA ASP A 124 -0.93 4.88 15.60
C ASP A 124 -0.85 3.39 16.00
N HIS A 125 -0.07 2.57 15.29
CA HIS A 125 0.08 1.15 15.59
C HIS A 125 0.92 0.95 16.87
N PRO A 126 0.56 0.05 17.80
CA PRO A 126 1.27 -0.12 19.07
C PRO A 126 2.75 -0.50 18.93
N ASP A 127 3.10 -1.25 17.87
CA ASP A 127 4.48 -1.62 17.56
C ASP A 127 5.26 -0.55 16.79
N TYR A 128 4.61 0.56 16.39
CA TYR A 128 5.28 1.68 15.75
C TYR A 128 6.24 2.35 16.74
N ARG A 129 7.45 2.67 16.29
CA ARG A 129 8.43 3.39 17.11
C ARG A 129 8.60 4.80 16.58
N GLU A 130 8.49 5.78 17.47
CA GLU A 130 8.66 7.21 17.12
C GLU A 130 10.03 7.53 16.50
N GLU A 131 11.06 6.73 16.77
CA GLU A 131 12.38 6.85 16.12
C GLU A 131 12.36 6.58 14.60
N TRP A 132 11.28 6.00 14.07
CA TRP A 132 11.07 5.76 12.64
C TRP A 132 10.43 6.95 11.92
N ARG A 133 9.89 7.92 12.66
CA ARG A 133 9.32 9.13 12.09
C ARG A 133 10.43 9.94 11.39
N PRO A 134 10.24 10.35 10.12
CA PRO A 134 11.21 11.20 9.40
C PRO A 134 11.50 12.53 10.09
#